data_AF-A0A1Q7VYF7-F1
#
_entry.id   AF-A0A1Q7VYF7-F1
#
_cell.length_a   1.000
_cell.length_b   1.000
_cell.length_c   1.000
_cell.angle_alpha   90.00
_cell.angle_beta   90.00
_cell.angle_gamma   90.00
#
_symmetry.space_group_name_H-M   'P 1'
#
loop_
_entity.id
_entity.type
_entity.pdbx_description
1 polymer ?
#
loop_
_entity_poly.entity_id
_entity_poly.type
_entity_poly.pdbx_seq_one_letter_code
_entity_poly.pdbx_strand_id
1 'polypeptide(L)'
;MLGLPVYCDSNISTTVSTNQDVILVMKADDLVLWESGIRTRVYPVGGGTASTLTMRLELYGFTAFTAARYPASVCQITGAGLSTPTYN
;
A
#
# COMPACT_ATOMS: atom_id res chain seq x y z
N MET A 1 -10.71 -20.14 10.17
CA MET A 1 -10.66 -18.67 9.99
C MET A 1 -11.83 -18.05 10.75
N LEU A 2 -11.60 -16.97 11.48
CA LEU A 2 -12.57 -16.32 12.40
C LEU A 2 -13.75 -15.61 11.70
N GLY A 3 -14.18 -16.06 10.52
CA GLY A 3 -15.26 -15.44 9.73
C GLY A 3 -14.94 -14.07 9.11
N LEU A 4 -13.71 -13.57 9.29
CA LEU A 4 -13.22 -12.31 8.75
C LEU A 4 -12.74 -12.50 7.29
N PRO A 5 -12.96 -11.50 6.41
CA PRO A 5 -12.38 -11.52 5.07
C PRO A 5 -10.85 -11.46 5.16
N VAL A 6 -10.17 -12.27 4.35
CA VAL A 6 -8.71 -12.34 4.31
C VAL A 6 -8.23 -11.93 2.93
N TYR A 7 -7.30 -10.98 2.92
CA TYR A 7 -6.66 -10.47 1.71
C TYR A 7 -5.17 -10.82 1.77
N CYS A 8 -4.67 -11.44 0.71
CA CYS A 8 -3.24 -11.72 0.56
C CYS A 8 -2.66 -10.68 -0.40
N ASP A 9 -1.77 -9.83 0.10
CA ASP A 9 -1.06 -8.83 -0.70
C ASP A 9 0.44 -9.16 -0.73
N SER A 10 1.03 -9.12 -1.93
CA SER A 10 2.45 -9.40 -2.15
C SER A 10 3.39 -8.31 -1.63
N ASN A 11 2.86 -7.12 -1.31
CA ASN A 11 3.65 -6.07 -0.68
C ASN A 11 3.90 -6.31 0.83
N ILE A 12 3.13 -7.21 1.45
CA ILE A 12 3.34 -7.60 2.85
C ILE A 12 4.41 -8.69 2.89
N SER A 13 5.51 -8.43 3.61
CA SER A 13 6.63 -9.35 3.67
C SER A 13 6.28 -10.64 4.45
N THR A 14 6.62 -11.77 3.83
CA THR A 14 6.49 -13.13 4.37
C THR A 14 7.83 -13.69 4.86
N THR A 15 8.88 -12.87 4.89
CA THR A 15 10.26 -13.30 5.17
C THR A 15 10.96 -12.40 6.19
N VAL A 16 10.18 -11.72 7.04
CA VAL A 16 10.76 -10.93 8.12
C VAL A 16 11.49 -11.87 9.08
N SER A 17 12.76 -11.59 9.37
CA SER A 17 13.62 -12.48 10.20
C SER A 17 13.59 -13.95 9.76
N THR A 18 13.78 -14.16 8.46
CA THR A 18 13.98 -15.47 7.80
C THR A 18 12.68 -16.23 7.52
N ASN A 19 11.81 -16.44 8.50
CA ASN A 19 10.62 -17.29 8.36
C ASN A 19 9.34 -16.70 9.01
N GLN A 20 9.21 -15.37 9.13
CA GLN A 20 8.01 -14.78 9.73
C GLN A 20 7.17 -14.02 8.72
N ASP A 21 5.86 -14.29 8.79
CA ASP A 21 4.83 -13.56 8.06
C ASP A 21 4.37 -12.36 8.88
N VAL A 22 4.21 -11.21 8.22
CA VAL A 22 3.54 -10.07 8.83
C VAL A 22 2.05 -10.18 8.58
N ILE A 23 1.25 -10.20 9.64
CA ILE A 23 -0.22 -10.22 9.53
C ILE A 23 -0.76 -8.92 10.11
N LEU A 24 -1.61 -8.25 9.34
CA LEU A 24 -2.30 -7.04 9.74
C LEU A 24 -3.78 -7.36 9.96
N VAL A 25 -4.28 -7.07 11.16
CA VAL A 25 -5.71 -7.16 11.48
C VAL A 25 -6.21 -5.74 11.66
N MET A 26 -7.15 -5.34 10.82
CA MET A 26 -7.68 -3.98 10.83
C MET A 26 -9.17 -3.97 10.55
N LYS A 27 -9.86 -2.96 11.08
CA LYS A 27 -11.20 -2.61 10.60
C LYS A 27 -11.07 -1.68 9.39
N ALA A 28 -11.22 -2.25 8.19
CA ALA A 28 -11.03 -1.53 6.94
C ALA A 28 -11.94 -0.29 6.79
N ASP A 29 -13.16 -0.32 7.34
CA ASP A 29 -14.10 0.80 7.25
C ASP A 29 -13.64 2.07 7.99
N ASP A 30 -12.74 1.95 8.96
CA ASP A 30 -12.20 3.10 9.71
C ASP A 30 -11.01 3.76 8.98
N LEU A 31 -10.51 3.12 7.92
CA LEU A 31 -9.35 3.56 7.13
C LEU A 31 -9.85 4.24 5.84
N VAL A 32 -9.71 5.56 5.76
CA VAL A 32 -10.18 6.32 4.59
C VAL A 32 -9.01 6.61 3.65
N LEU A 33 -9.19 6.19 2.40
CA LEU A 33 -8.33 6.49 1.25
C LEU A 33 -9.02 7.54 0.38
N TRP A 34 -8.34 8.67 0.19
CA TRP A 34 -8.79 9.75 -0.68
C TRP A 34 -8.02 9.68 -1.98
N GLU A 35 -8.74 9.66 -3.10
CA GLU A 35 -8.12 9.62 -4.43
C GLU A 35 -8.71 10.70 -5.31
N SER A 36 -7.84 11.42 -6.02
CA SER A 36 -8.25 12.22 -7.16
C SER A 36 -8.36 11.32 -8.38
N GLY A 37 -9.34 11.60 -9.23
CA GLY A 37 -9.41 11.01 -10.57
C GLY A 37 -8.10 11.23 -11.35
N ILE A 38 -7.77 10.24 -12.17
CA ILE A 38 -6.56 10.21 -13.00
C ILE A 38 -6.62 11.37 -14.01
N ARG A 39 -5.54 12.15 -14.10
CA ARG A 39 -5.41 13.25 -15.06
C ARG A 39 -4.26 12.98 -16.01
N THR A 40 -4.55 13.08 -17.29
CA THR A 40 -3.58 12.96 -18.39
C THR A 40 -3.27 14.34 -18.95
N ARG A 41 -1.99 14.65 -19.15
CA ARG A 41 -1.55 15.88 -19.79
C ARG A 41 -0.47 15.56 -20.83
N VAL A 42 -0.63 16.13 -22.03
CA VAL A 42 0.32 15.98 -23.13
C VAL A 42 1.03 17.30 -23.35
N TYR A 43 2.35 17.24 -23.36
CA TYR A 43 3.20 18.40 -23.63
C TYR A 43 3.98 18.21 -24.92
N PRO A 44 3.78 19.09 -25.91
CA PRO A 44 4.73 19.21 -26.99
C PRO A 44 6.03 19.80 -26.45
N VAL A 45 7.15 19.12 -26.65
CA VAL A 45 8.47 19.63 -26.30
C VAL A 45 8.88 20.63 -27.39
N GLY A 46 8.32 21.84 -27.32
CA GLY A 46 8.60 22.94 -28.23
C GLY A 46 9.65 23.87 -27.62
N GLY A 47 10.93 23.51 -27.69
CA GLY A 47 11.98 24.36 -27.15
C GLY A 47 13.39 23.86 -27.42
N GLY A 48 13.90 24.09 -28.63
CA GLY A 48 15.34 24.05 -28.92
C GLY A 48 15.81 22.87 -29.76
N THR A 49 16.03 23.15 -31.04
CA THR A 49 16.68 22.29 -32.05
C THR A 49 15.75 21.29 -32.74
N ALA A 50 15.53 21.52 -34.03
CA ALA A 50 14.65 20.78 -34.94
C ALA A 50 15.07 19.33 -35.25
N SER A 51 15.86 18.68 -34.37
CA SER A 51 16.41 17.34 -34.60
C SER A 51 15.70 16.21 -33.84
N THR A 52 14.79 16.52 -32.91
CA THR A 52 14.13 15.50 -32.08
C THR A 52 12.63 15.80 -31.90
N LEU A 53 11.77 14.95 -32.46
CA LEU A 53 10.32 14.99 -32.28
C LEU A 53 9.95 14.14 -31.05
N THR A 54 9.77 14.77 -29.89
CA THR A 54 9.34 14.06 -28.66
C THR A 54 8.12 14.74 -28.03
N MET A 55 7.25 13.92 -27.44
CA MET A 55 6.08 14.34 -26.67
C MET A 55 6.25 13.84 -25.24
N ARG A 56 5.96 14.70 -24.26
CA ARG A 56 5.95 14.29 -22.85
C ARG A 56 4.52 14.01 -22.43
N LEU A 57 4.27 12.76 -22.04
CA LEU A 57 3.00 12.30 -21.48
C LEU A 57 3.13 12.28 -19.96
N GLU A 58 2.31 13.07 -19.28
CA GLU A 58 2.20 13.06 -17.83
C GLU A 58 0.87 12.44 -17.42
N LEU A 59 0.96 11.38 -16.62
CA LEU A 59 -0.18 10.77 -15.95
C LEU A 59 0.00 11.00 -14.45
N TYR A 60 -0.92 11.72 -13.83
CA TYR A 60 -0.85 11.97 -12.40
C TYR A 60 -2.22 11.78 -11.73
N GLY A 61 -2.16 11.28 -10.51
CA GLY A 61 -3.26 11.17 -9.57
C GLY A 61 -2.71 11.47 -8.18
N PHE A 62 -3.54 12.04 -7.33
CA PHE A 62 -3.18 12.30 -5.94
C PHE A 62 -3.91 11.30 -5.07
N THR A 63 -3.20 10.68 -4.14
CA THR A 63 -3.78 9.81 -3.13
C THR A 63 -3.35 10.27 -1.74
N ALA A 64 -4.25 10.17 -0.76
CA ALA A 64 -3.96 10.47 0.63
C ALA A 64 -4.63 9.43 1.53
N PHE A 65 -3.87 8.82 2.42
CA PHE A 65 -4.34 7.77 3.31
C PHE A 65 -4.36 8.25 4.76
N THR A 66 -5.49 8.07 5.43
CA THR A 66 -5.70 8.53 6.81
C THR A 66 -5.91 7.36 7.77
N ALA A 67 -4.82 6.86 8.36
CA ALA A 67 -4.87 5.74 9.31
C ALA A 67 -4.89 6.13 10.80
N ALA A 68 -4.51 7.37 11.13
CA ALA A 68 -4.30 7.79 12.51
C ALA A 68 -5.57 8.23 13.26
N ARG A 69 -6.76 8.16 12.64
CA ARG A 69 -8.01 8.59 13.29
C ARG A 69 -8.42 7.66 14.43
N TYR A 70 -8.29 6.35 14.23
CA TYR A 70 -8.51 5.32 15.24
C TYR A 70 -7.31 4.37 15.27
N PRO A 71 -6.20 4.76 15.93
CA PRO A 71 -4.96 3.97 15.89
C PRO A 71 -5.12 2.58 16.51
N ALA A 72 -6.06 2.42 17.46
CA ALA A 72 -6.37 1.13 18.07
C ALA A 72 -7.18 0.18 17.15
N SER A 73 -7.66 0.65 15.99
CA SER A 73 -8.41 -0.16 15.03
C SER A 73 -7.52 -1.06 14.16
N VAL A 74 -6.19 -0.90 14.25
CA VAL A 74 -5.18 -1.65 13.50
C VAL A 74 -4.26 -2.35 14.49
N CYS A 75 -4.06 -3.64 14.30
CA CYS A 75 -3.13 -4.48 15.06
C CYS A 75 -2.19 -5.19 14.09
N GLN A 76 -0.90 -5.19 14.42
CA GLN A 76 0.11 -5.96 13.70
C GLN A 76 0.51 -7.17 14.54
N ILE A 77 0.42 -8.36 13.95
CA ILE A 77 0.92 -9.60 14.53
C ILE A 77 2.28 -9.89 13.87
N THR A 78 3.32 -9.96 14.68
CA THR A 78 4.71 -10.23 14.26
C THR A 78 5.49 -10.86 15.41
N GLY A 79 6.66 -11.45 15.11
CA GLY A 79 7.58 -11.98 16.12
C GLY A 79 6.99 -13.13 16.94
N ALA A 80 7.02 -13.01 18.27
CA ALA A 80 6.60 -14.07 19.20
C ALA A 80 5.13 -14.48 19.07
N GLY A 81 4.28 -13.66 18.45
CA GLY A 81 2.91 -14.03 18.10
C GLY A 81 2.79 -15.17 17.09
N LEU A 82 3.89 -15.50 16.41
CA LEU A 82 4.01 -16.62 15.45
C LEU A 82 5.03 -17.67 15.89
N SER A 83 5.58 -17.56 17.11
CA SER A 83 6.44 -18.59 17.67
C SER A 83 5.60 -19.82 18.04
N THR A 84 6.14 -21.01 17.77
CA THR A 84 5.52 -22.26 18.20
C THR A 84 5.31 -22.25 19.73
N PRO A 85 4.08 -22.48 20.24
CA PRO A 85 3.83 -22.51 21.67
C PRO A 85 4.48 -23.74 22.30
N THR A 86 5.25 -23.55 23.37
CA THR A 86 5.80 -24.61 24.21
C THR A 86 4.87 -24.84 25.40
N TYR A 87 4.37 -26.06 25.55
CA TYR A 87 3.59 -26.49 26.70
C TYR A 87 4.53 -27.09 27.75
N ASN A 88 4.46 -26.61 28.99
CA ASN A 88 5.12 -27.22 30.15
C ASN A 88 4.13 -28.09 30.92
#